data_AF-A0A354XFR1-F1
#
_entry.id   AF-A0A354XFR1-F1
#
_cell.length_a   1.000
_cell.length_b   1.000
_cell.length_c   1.000
_cell.angle_alpha   90.00
_cell.angle_beta   90.00
_cell.angle_gamma   90.00
#
_symmetry.space_group_name_H-M   'P 1'
#
loop_
_entity.id
_entity.type
_entity.pdbx_description
1 polymer ?
#
loop_
_entity_poly.entity_id
_entity_poly.type
_entity_poly.pdbx_seq_one_letter_code
_entity_poly.pdbx_strand_id
1 'polypeptide(L)' 'MVMDINEIREYLPHRYPFLLVDRVTQLTVGETIVAYKNVSINEPFFNG' A
#
# COMPACT_ATOMS: atom_id res chain seq x y z
N MET A 1 -5.25 5.21 13.68
CA MET A 1 -3.97 5.64 13.08
C MET A 1 -4.12 5.53 11.58
N VAL A 2 -3.86 6.60 10.83
CA VAL A 2 -3.88 6.60 9.36
C VAL A 2 -2.42 6.64 8.93
N MET A 3 -1.97 5.65 8.14
CA MET A 3 -0.59 5.63 7.63
C MET A 3 -0.58 5.95 6.14
N ASP A 4 0.27 6.90 5.75
CA ASP A 4 0.46 7.29 4.35
C ASP A 4 1.53 6.45 3.63
N ILE A 5 1.71 6.70 2.34
CA ILE A 5 2.67 5.96 1.51
C ILE A 5 4.13 6.13 1.95
N ASN A 6 4.49 7.26 2.58
CA ASN A 6 5.85 7.50 3.05
C ASN A 6 6.14 6.63 4.27
N GLU A 7 5.22 6.60 5.24
CA GLU A 7 5.32 5.72 6.41
C GLU A 7 5.37 4.25 5.96
N ILE A 8 4.50 3.84 5.04
CA ILE A 8 4.50 2.47 4.50
C ILE A 8 5.85 2.09 3.88
N ARG A 9 6.55 3.02 3.23
CA ARG A 9 7.87 2.78 2.61
C ARG A 9 9.01 2.64 3.62
N GLU A 10 8.85 3.18 4.83
CA GLU A 10 9.80 3.00 5.93
C GLU A 10 9.66 1.60 6.54
N TYR A 11 8.42 1.10 6.67
CA TYR A 11 8.15 -0.23 7.22
C TYR A 11 8.36 -1.37 6.22
N LEU A 12 8.02 -1.16 4.93
CA LEU A 12 8.11 -2.19 3.90
C LEU A 12 9.34 -1.99 2.99
N PRO A 13 10.10 -3.07 2.68
CA PRO A 13 11.21 -2.99 1.72
C PRO A 13 10.71 -2.93 0.25
N HIS A 14 9.43 -3.23 0.01
CA HIS A 14 8.84 -3.26 -1.33
C HIS A 14 8.89 -1.88 -2.01
N ARG A 15 9.23 -1.86 -3.30
CA ARG A 15 9.25 -0.66 -4.16
C ARG A 15 8.51 -0.95 -5.46
N TYR A 16 8.32 0.06 -6.29
CA TYR A 16 7.74 -0.13 -7.62
C TYR A 16 8.51 -1.22 -8.38
N PRO A 17 7.82 -2.18 -9.04
CA PRO A 17 6.37 -2.28 -9.27
C PRO A 17 5.59 -3.15 -8.26
N PHE A 18 6.20 -3.56 -7.13
CA PHE A 18 5.63 -4.52 -6.17
C PHE A 18 5.11 -3.90 -4.87
N LEU A 19 5.22 -2.59 -4.68
CA LEU A 19 4.55 -1.90 -3.57
C LEU A 19 3.08 -1.66 -3.96
N LEU A 20 2.18 -2.49 -3.43
CA LEU A 20 0.75 -2.53 -3.81
C LEU A 20 -0.18 -2.08 -2.67
N VAL A 21 0.27 -1.15 -1.83
CA VAL A 21 -0.51 -0.57 -0.73
C VAL A 21 -0.32 0.93 -0.76
N ASP A 22 -1.40 1.69 -0.92
CA ASP A 22 -1.33 3.16 -1.05
C ASP A 22 -1.52 3.86 0.29
N ARG A 23 -2.44 3.36 1.13
CA ARG A 23 -2.78 3.98 2.41
C ARG A 23 -3.43 2.97 3.35
N VAL A 24 -3.16 3.12 4.65
CA VAL A 24 -3.84 2.40 5.74
C VAL A 24 -4.88 3.32 6.37
N THR A 25 -6.13 2.90 6.40
CA THR A 25 -7.24 3.67 6.96
C THR A 25 -7.54 3.30 8.41
N GLN A 26 -7.31 2.04 8.80
CA GLN A 26 -7.49 1.57 10.18
C GLN A 26 -6.40 0.55 10.55
N LEU A 27 -5.95 0.60 11.80
CA LEU A 27 -4.95 -0.31 12.35
C LEU A 27 -5.29 -0.60 13.82
N THR A 28 -5.47 -1.87 14.12
CA THR A 28 -5.54 -2.43 15.46
C THR A 28 -4.34 -3.33 15.64
N VAL A 29 -3.37 -2.88 16.44
CA VAL A 29 -2.06 -3.52 16.57
C VAL A 29 -2.21 -4.96 17.06
N GLY A 30 -1.62 -5.91 16.34
CA GLY A 30 -1.68 -7.34 16.67
C GLY A 30 -2.98 -8.04 16.26
N GLU A 31 -3.97 -7.31 15.73
CA GLU A 31 -5.27 -7.86 15.38
C GLU A 31 -5.61 -7.67 13.90
N THR A 32 -5.78 -6.41 13.46
CA THR A 32 -6.32 -6.12 12.12
C THR A 32 -5.71 -4.87 11.50
N ILE A 33 -5.58 -4.89 10.17
CA ILE A 33 -5.19 -3.72 9.38
C ILE A 33 -6.14 -3.59 8.19
N VAL A 34 -6.64 -2.37 7.95
CA VAL A 34 -7.48 -2.04 6.80
C VAL A 34 -6.74 -1.02 5.96
N ALA A 35 -6.46 -1.39 4.71
CA ALA A 35 -5.73 -0.59 3.75
C ALA A 35 -6.38 -0.69 2.37
N TYR A 36 -6.05 0.24 1.48
CA TYR A 36 -6.47 0.17 0.09
C TYR A 36 -5.31 0.37 -0.87
N LYS A 37 -5.52 -0.14 -2.08
CA LYS A 37 -4.70 0.06 -3.26
C LYS A 37 -5.58 0.66 -4.33
N ASN A 38 -5.23 1.82 -4.86
CA ASN A 38 -5.86 2.34 -6.05
C ASN A 38 -5.39 1.53 -7.26
N VAL A 39 -6.32 1.23 -8.15
CA VAL A 39 -6.03 0.52 -9.40
C VAL A 39 -6.20 1.48 -10.55
N SER A 40 -5.19 1.59 -11.40
CA SER A 40 -5.19 2.50 -12.55
C SER A 40 -4.62 1.81 -13.78
N ILE A 41 -5.16 2.13 -14.96
CA ILE A 41 -4.69 1.59 -16.25
C ILE A 41 -3.20 1.86 -16.51
N ASN A 42 -2.62 2.86 -15.84
CA ASN A 42 -1.20 3.21 -15.96
C ASN A 42 -0.25 2.29 -15.15
N GLU A 43 -0.73 1.17 -14.58
CA GLU A 43 0.12 0.22 -13.88
C GLU A 43 0.77 -0.79 -14.85
N PRO A 44 2.04 -1.18 -14.62
CA PRO A 44 2.84 -1.93 -15.60
C PRO A 44 2.28 -3.31 -15.95
N PHE A 45 1.54 -3.94 -15.04
CA PHE A 45 0.93 -5.26 -15.26
C PHE A 45 -0.28 -5.22 -16.21
N PHE A 46 -0.81 -4.04 -16.57
CA PHE A 46 -1.86 -3.93 -17.57
C PHE A 46 -1.36 -4.01 -19.01
N ASN A 47 -0.04 -3.90 -19.24
CA ASN A 47 0.53 -3.89 -20.60
C ASN A 47 0.61 -5.27 -21.26
N GLY A 48 0.41 -6.37 -20.52
CA GLY A 48 0.38 -7.74 -21.06
C GLY A 48 1.75 -8.32 -21.34
#